data_AF-A0A968QVS9-F1
#
_entry.id   AF-A0A968QVS9-F1
#
_cell.length_a   1.000
_cell.length_b   1.000
_cell.length_c   1.000
_cell.angle_alpha   90.00
_cell.angle_beta   90.00
_cell.angle_gamma   90.00
#
_symmetry.space_group_name_H-M   'P 1'
#
loop_
_entity.id
_entity.type
_entity.pdbx_description
1 polymer ?
#
loop_
_entity_poly.entity_id
_entity_poly.type
_entity_poly.pdbx_seq_one_letter_code
_entity_poly.pdbx_strand_id
1 'polypeptide(L)' 'MASNQNCWEALNCDKKEQCPAYPDFGKTCFSVEGTLCRGTKQGKYLEKVNECREKMSFLQTTVFKITDQLCCR' A
#
# COMPACT_ATOMS: atom_id res chain seq x y z
N MET A 1 -17.04 0.60 1.05
CA MET A 1 -16.75 0.74 -0.39
C MET A 1 -15.31 0.29 -0.59
N ALA A 2 -15.08 -0.93 -1.06
CA ALA A 2 -13.77 -1.34 -1.56
C ALA A 2 -13.71 -0.83 -3.00
N SER A 3 -13.07 0.31 -3.21
CA SER A 3 -12.80 0.83 -4.56
C SER A 3 -12.06 -0.25 -5.33
N ASN A 4 -12.67 -0.76 -6.40
CA ASN A 4 -12.11 -1.82 -7.26
C ASN A 4 -10.95 -1.31 -8.14
N GLN A 5 -10.29 -0.23 -7.70
CA GLN A 5 -9.26 0.49 -8.42
C GLN A 5 -7.89 -0.02 -8.00
N ASN A 6 -6.95 0.03 -8.93
CA ASN A 6 -5.56 -0.28 -8.65
C ASN A 6 -4.95 0.78 -7.73
N CYS A 7 -3.91 0.41 -6.97
CA CYS A 7 -3.27 1.30 -6.01
C CYS A 7 -2.84 2.62 -6.65
N TRP A 8 -2.33 2.58 -7.89
CA TRP A 8 -1.82 3.76 -8.58
C TRP A 8 -2.94 4.71 -9.02
N GLU A 9 -4.17 4.22 -9.22
CA GLU A 9 -5.31 5.09 -9.48
C GLU A 9 -5.81 5.70 -8.17
N ALA A 10 -5.92 4.88 -7.13
CA ALA A 10 -6.41 5.31 -5.83
C ALA A 10 -5.44 6.26 -5.09
N LEU A 11 -4.15 6.17 -5.39
CA LEU A 11 -3.08 7.01 -4.83
C LEU A 11 -2.55 8.05 -5.83
N ASN A 12 -3.10 8.08 -7.04
CA ASN A 12 -2.70 8.99 -8.12
C ASN A 12 -1.18 8.98 -8.39
N CYS A 13 -0.61 7.80 -8.61
CA CYS A 13 0.84 7.62 -8.80
C CYS A 13 1.27 7.99 -10.22
N ASP A 14 2.20 8.94 -10.37
CA ASP A 14 2.76 9.35 -11.66
C ASP A 14 3.66 8.29 -12.31
N LYS A 15 4.39 7.50 -11.51
CA LYS A 15 5.41 6.54 -11.98
C LYS A 15 4.96 5.07 -11.87
N LYS A 16 3.70 4.78 -12.24
CA LYS A 16 3.13 3.43 -12.13
C LYS A 16 3.90 2.36 -12.92
N GLU A 17 4.40 2.68 -14.10
CA GLU A 17 5.16 1.73 -14.95
C GLU A 17 6.50 1.31 -14.35
N GLN A 18 7.06 2.13 -13.45
CA GLN A 18 8.29 1.82 -12.73
C GLN A 18 8.02 1.02 -11.44
N CYS A 19 6.75 0.85 -11.07
CA CYS A 19 6.37 0.14 -9.87
C CYS A 19 6.38 -1.37 -10.16
N PRO A 20 7.09 -2.20 -9.38
CA PRO A 20 7.11 -3.65 -9.56
C PRO A 20 5.74 -4.33 -9.40
N ALA A 21 4.74 -3.62 -8.87
CA ALA A 21 3.36 -4.12 -8.78
C ALA A 21 2.55 -3.89 -10.08
N TYR A 22 3.04 -3.09 -11.02
CA TYR A 22 2.39 -2.88 -12.31
C TYR A 22 2.77 -4.02 -13.28
N PRO A 23 1.85 -4.52 -14.12
CA PRO A 23 0.43 -4.17 -14.22
C PRO A 23 -0.50 -5.11 -13.42
N ASP A 24 -0.03 -6.26 -12.97
CA ASP A 24 -0.91 -7.34 -12.44
C ASP A 24 -1.27 -7.19 -10.95
N PHE A 25 -0.40 -6.59 -10.14
CA PHE A 25 -0.54 -6.54 -8.69
C PHE A 25 -1.11 -5.22 -8.17
N GLY A 26 -1.90 -4.52 -8.98
CA GLY A 26 -2.48 -3.23 -8.59
C GLY A 26 -3.38 -3.27 -7.37
N LYS A 27 -4.06 -4.41 -7.12
CA LYS A 27 -4.94 -4.59 -5.95
C LYS A 27 -4.22 -5.12 -4.70
N THR A 28 -3.01 -5.64 -4.87
CA THR A 28 -2.19 -6.25 -3.81
C THR A 28 -0.78 -5.66 -3.87
N CYS A 29 -0.64 -4.36 -4.16
CA CYS A 29 0.67 -3.76 -4.32
C CYS A 29 1.43 -3.76 -2.99
N PHE A 30 0.70 -3.77 -1.86
CA PHE A 30 1.28 -3.86 -0.53
C PHE A 30 2.15 -5.12 -0.33
N SER A 31 1.76 -6.26 -0.92
CA SER A 31 2.53 -7.51 -0.81
C SER A 31 3.79 -7.54 -1.67
N VAL A 32 3.92 -6.62 -2.65
CA VAL A 32 5.08 -6.56 -3.53
C VAL A 32 6.18 -5.71 -2.88
N GLU A 33 7.42 -6.20 -2.86
CA GLU A 33 8.55 -5.46 -2.30
C GLU A 33 9.05 -4.39 -3.27
N GLY A 34 9.55 -3.27 -2.74
CA GLY A 34 10.11 -2.21 -3.58
C GLY A 34 9.08 -1.43 -4.40
N THR A 35 7.80 -1.51 -4.06
CA THR A 35 6.75 -0.71 -4.72
C THR A 35 7.01 0.78 -4.59
N LEU A 36 6.59 1.54 -5.60
CA LEU A 36 6.65 2.99 -5.58
C LEU A 36 5.28 3.52 -5.13
N CYS A 37 5.23 4.07 -3.93
CA CYS A 37 4.08 4.79 -3.42
C CYS A 37 4.49 6.24 -3.17
N ARG A 38 3.69 7.20 -3.68
CA ARG A 38 3.94 8.65 -3.56
C ARG A 38 5.36 9.07 -3.98
N GLY A 39 5.89 8.41 -5.01
CA GLY A 39 7.25 8.66 -5.50
C GLY A 39 8.39 8.10 -4.63
N THR A 40 8.07 7.42 -3.52
CA THR A 40 9.05 6.81 -2.62
C THR A 40 9.05 5.29 -2.76
N LYS A 41 10.25 4.71 -2.84
CA LYS A 41 10.43 3.26 -2.83
C LYS A 41 10.10 2.73 -1.44
N GLN A 42 9.09 1.87 -1.38
CA GLN A 42 8.66 1.23 -0.15
C GLN A 42 9.58 0.05 0.19
N GLY A 43 9.73 -0.22 1.49
CA GLY A 43 10.56 -1.31 2.00
C GLY A 43 9.97 -2.71 1.77
N LYS A 44 10.49 -3.68 2.52
CA LYS A 44 10.04 -5.07 2.47
C LYS A 44 8.63 -5.24 3.01
N TYR A 45 7.95 -6.32 2.63
CA TYR A 45 6.60 -6.62 3.10
C TYR A 45 6.49 -6.59 4.64
N LEU A 46 7.43 -7.25 5.33
CA LEU A 46 7.44 -7.28 6.80
C LEU A 46 7.61 -5.89 7.43
N GLU A 47 8.46 -5.04 6.85
CA GLU A 47 8.66 -3.67 7.35
C GLU A 47 7.38 -2.86 7.18
N LYS A 48 6.72 -2.99 6.03
CA LYS A 48 5.42 -2.33 5.77
C LYS A 48 4.33 -2.79 6.73
N VAL A 49 4.25 -4.10 7.02
CA VAL A 49 3.27 -4.67 7.98
C VAL A 49 3.55 -4.18 9.39
N ASN A 50 4.82 -4.20 9.81
CA ASN A 50 5.21 -3.73 11.14
C ASN A 50 4.92 -2.24 11.29
N GLU A 51 5.30 -1.41 10.31
CA GLU A 51 5.03 0.04 10.34
C GLU A 51 3.52 0.32 10.37
N CYS A 52 2.73 -0.42 9.59
CA CYS A 52 1.28 -0.25 9.59
C CYS A 52 0.65 -0.69 10.92
N ARG A 53 1.13 -1.78 11.52
CA ARG A 53 0.69 -2.24 12.84
C ARG A 53 1.06 -1.22 13.93
N GLU A 54 2.27 -0.67 13.89
CA GLU A 54 2.74 0.37 14.81
C GLU A 54 1.84 1.61 14.72
N LYS A 55 1.54 2.10 13.51
CA LYS A 55 0.62 3.24 13.31
C LYS A 55 -0.82 2.94 13.74
N MET A 56 -1.28 1.70 13.57
CA MET A 56 -2.63 1.27 13.96
C MET A 56 -2.77 1.05 15.47
N SER A 57 -1.68 0.85 16.21
CA SER A 57 -1.71 0.68 17.67
C SER A 57 -2.26 1.91 18.41
N PHE A 58 -2.25 3.09 17.78
CA PHE A 58 -2.85 4.32 18.30
C PHE A 58 -4.38 4.44 18.09
N LEU A 59 -4.99 3.59 17.25
CA LEU A 59 -6.44 3.61 16.99
C LEU A 59 -7.07 2.33 17.55
N GLN A 60 -7.29 2.31 18.86
CA GLN A 60 -7.73 1.14 19.64
C GLN A 60 -9.18 0.67 19.36
N THR A 61 -9.83 1.11 18.28
CA THR A 61 -11.22 0.73 18.02
C THR A 61 -11.46 0.65 16.53
N THR A 62 -11.43 -0.58 16.01
CA THR A 62 -12.28 -1.14 14.94
C THR A 62 -11.46 -2.05 14.02
N VAL A 63 -11.71 -3.34 14.23
CA VAL A 63 -11.35 -4.50 13.41
C VAL A 63 -11.42 -4.20 11.90
N PHE A 64 -10.30 -4.41 11.21
CA PHE A 64 -10.18 -4.77 9.80
C PHE A 64 -10.67 -3.78 8.74
N LYS A 65 -9.86 -2.76 8.49
CA LYS A 65 -9.52 -2.38 7.12
C LYS A 65 -8.03 -2.07 7.05
N ILE A 66 -7.21 -3.13 6.95
CA ILE A 66 -5.84 -3.05 6.44
C ILE A 66 -5.99 -2.75 4.93
N THR A 67 -6.45 -1.56 4.60
CA THR A 67 -6.53 -1.12 3.21
C THR A 67 -5.12 -0.75 2.81
N ASP A 68 -4.67 -1.30 1.69
CA ASP A 68 -3.39 -1.05 1.01
C ASP A 68 -3.01 0.46 1.03
N GLN A 69 -4.00 1.36 0.91
CA GLN A 69 -3.85 2.81 1.01
C GLN A 69 -3.39 3.37 2.37
N LEU A 70 -3.73 2.74 3.50
CA LEU A 70 -3.35 3.26 4.82
C LEU A 70 -1.90 2.90 5.18
N CYS A 71 -1.42 1.75 4.67
CA CYS A 71 -0.09 1.24 4.94
C CYS A 71 0.95 1.63 3.86
N CYS A 72 0.50 2.15 2.72
CA CYS A 72 1.35 2.74 1.70
C CYS A 72 1.82 4.13 2.18
N ARG A 73 3.09 4.22 2.60
CA ARG A 73 3.67 5.46 3.14
C ARG A 73 3.83 6.52 2.04
#